data_AF-A0A6G9A6K6-F1
#
_entry.id   AF-A0A6G9A6K6-F1
#
_cell.length_a   1.000
_cell.length_b   1.000
_cell.length_c   1.000
_cell.angle_alpha   90.00
_cell.angle_beta   90.00
_cell.angle_gamma   90.00
#
_symmetry.space_group_name_H-M   'P 1'
#
loop_
_entity.id
_entity.type
_entity.pdbx_description
1 polymer ?
#
loop_
_entity_poly.entity_id
_entity_poly.type
_entity_poly.pdbx_seq_one_letter_code
_entity_poly.pdbx_strand_id
1 'polypeptide(L)'
;MMGSGMMMGPGFMGRGGFAGMCSPAAAGFSGWRIARLEQVIKPTDAQRAKFDELKATSDRASEALRLACPTDVPTAAVGRMEFMEKRMEAMLQSIKTMRPAFEAFYATLSDEQKSRLDTPSDRGRFWRHLW
;
A
#
# COMPACT_ATOMS: atom_id res chain seq x y z
N MET A 1 -30.66 38.25 -0.72
CA MET A 1 -30.53 36.82 -0.41
C MET A 1 -30.17 36.08 -1.69
N MET A 2 -28.94 35.60 -1.83
CA MET A 2 -28.57 34.41 -2.62
C MET A 2 -27.11 34.08 -2.29
N GLY A 3 -26.92 32.92 -1.69
CA GLY A 3 -25.79 32.58 -0.84
C GLY A 3 -24.51 32.20 -1.57
N SER A 4 -23.39 32.62 -1.00
CA SER A 4 -22.08 32.03 -1.17
C SER A 4 -22.12 30.58 -0.65
N GLY A 5 -22.03 29.62 -1.56
CA GLY A 5 -22.01 28.19 -1.24
C GLY A 5 -20.86 27.49 -1.96
N MET A 6 -19.61 27.89 -1.68
CA MET A 6 -18.43 27.10 -2.03
C MET A 6 -18.34 25.91 -1.08
N MET A 7 -19.08 24.83 -1.37
CA MET A 7 -18.81 23.52 -0.77
C MET A 7 -17.64 22.85 -1.51
N MET A 8 -16.42 23.29 -1.21
CA MET A 8 -15.19 22.55 -1.52
C MET A 8 -14.84 21.70 -0.31
N GLY A 9 -15.42 20.50 -0.24
CA GLY A 9 -15.06 19.51 0.78
C GLY A 9 -13.60 19.03 0.59
N PRO A 10 -12.83 18.84 1.66
CA PRO A 10 -11.46 18.35 1.56
C PRO A 10 -11.48 16.84 1.24
N GLY A 11 -11.39 16.47 -0.04
CA GLY A 11 -11.39 15.04 -0.37
C GLY A 11 -10.99 14.57 -1.76
N PHE A 12 -11.09 15.37 -2.83
CA PHE A 12 -10.93 14.81 -4.20
C PHE A 12 -10.08 15.62 -5.18
N MET A 13 -9.24 16.54 -4.70
CA MET A 13 -8.29 17.29 -5.52
C MET A 13 -6.85 17.11 -5.03
N GLY A 14 -6.42 15.86 -4.84
CA GLY A 14 -5.00 15.54 -4.99
C GLY A 14 -4.63 15.65 -6.47
N ARG A 15 -3.40 16.08 -6.78
CA ARG A 15 -2.87 16.44 -8.12
C ARG A 15 -2.85 15.31 -9.19
N GLY A 16 -3.78 14.35 -9.18
CA GLY A 16 -3.77 13.19 -10.06
C GLY A 16 -5.07 12.40 -10.31
N GLY A 17 -6.24 12.69 -9.72
CA GLY A 17 -7.48 11.95 -10.04
C GLY A 17 -7.33 10.41 -10.04
N PHE A 18 -7.99 9.71 -10.98
CA PHE A 18 -7.82 8.25 -11.17
C PHE A 18 -6.38 7.83 -11.52
N ALA A 19 -5.60 8.68 -12.19
CA ALA A 19 -4.17 8.43 -12.43
C ALA A 19 -3.35 8.43 -11.13
N GLY A 20 -3.78 9.20 -10.13
CA GLY A 20 -3.21 9.20 -8.79
C GLY A 20 -3.43 7.87 -8.09
N MET A 21 -4.58 7.22 -8.31
CA MET A 21 -4.84 5.87 -7.80
C MET A 21 -3.79 4.90 -8.33
N CYS A 22 -3.31 5.07 -9.56
CA CYS A 22 -2.31 4.21 -10.17
C CYS A 22 -0.88 4.32 -9.65
N SER A 23 -0.61 5.27 -8.75
CA SER A 23 0.69 5.30 -8.09
C SER A 23 0.81 4.17 -7.05
N PRO A 24 1.97 3.49 -6.95
CA PRO A 24 2.21 2.50 -5.89
C PRO A 24 1.98 3.08 -4.48
N ALA A 25 2.26 4.37 -4.31
CA ALA A 25 1.99 5.12 -3.08
C ALA A 25 0.50 5.24 -2.77
N ALA A 26 -0.36 5.51 -3.76
CA ALA A 26 -1.81 5.56 -3.58
C ALA A 26 -2.46 4.17 -3.48
N ALA A 27 -1.77 3.13 -3.97
CA ALA A 27 -2.16 1.75 -3.74
C ALA A 27 -1.89 1.28 -2.29
N GLY A 28 -1.17 2.07 -1.48
CA GLY A 28 -0.72 1.65 -0.15
C GLY A 28 0.34 0.54 -0.19
N PHE A 29 0.95 0.28 -1.36
CA PHE A 29 1.83 -0.86 -1.59
C PHE A 29 3.32 -0.56 -1.36
N SER A 30 4.08 -1.66 -1.35
CA SER A 30 4.98 -2.03 -0.27
C SER A 30 6.44 -1.64 -0.47
N GLY A 31 6.90 -1.28 -1.67
CA GLY A 31 8.32 -0.99 -1.92
C GLY A 31 8.92 0.09 -1.00
N TRP A 32 8.21 1.22 -0.83
CA TRP A 32 8.62 2.28 0.12
C TRP A 32 8.42 1.86 1.60
N ARG A 33 7.46 0.99 1.85
CA ARG A 33 7.12 0.48 3.19
C ARG A 33 8.11 -0.56 3.69
N ILE A 34 8.67 -1.40 2.82
CA ILE A 34 9.69 -2.40 3.17
C ILE A 34 10.99 -1.70 3.62
N ALA A 35 11.40 -0.62 2.94
CA ALA A 35 12.54 0.18 3.39
C ALA A 35 12.31 0.77 4.80
N ARG A 36 11.08 1.21 5.10
CA ARG A 36 10.73 1.68 6.45
C ARG A 36 10.70 0.54 7.47
N LEU A 37 10.18 -0.63 7.08
CA LEU A 37 10.16 -1.83 7.90
C LEU A 37 11.58 -2.23 8.34
N GLU A 38 12.54 -2.19 7.41
CA GLU A 38 13.96 -2.44 7.69
C GLU A 38 14.52 -1.51 8.76
N GLN A 39 14.22 -0.21 8.66
CA GLN A 39 14.69 0.80 9.62
C GLN A 39 14.13 0.60 11.02
N VAL A 40 12.86 0.18 11.13
CA VAL A 40 12.15 -0.02 12.40
C VAL A 40 12.58 -1.33 13.06
N ILE A 41 12.63 -2.41 12.27
CA ILE A 41 12.89 -3.76 12.80
C ILE A 41 14.36 -4.06 12.94
N LYS A 42 15.20 -3.47 12.09
CA LYS A 42 16.64 -3.74 11.98
C LYS A 42 16.88 -5.26 11.96
N PRO A 43 16.46 -5.96 10.89
CA PRO A 43 16.55 -7.42 10.84
C PRO A 43 17.98 -7.88 11.11
N THR A 44 18.13 -8.94 11.89
CA THR A 44 19.43 -9.58 12.15
C THR A 44 19.89 -10.38 10.93
N ASP A 45 21.13 -10.84 10.93
CA ASP A 45 21.65 -11.65 9.81
C ASP A 45 20.88 -12.97 9.65
N ALA A 46 20.43 -13.56 10.75
CA ALA A 46 19.55 -14.74 10.74
C ALA A 46 18.17 -14.47 10.13
N GLN A 47 17.69 -13.22 10.17
CA GLN A 47 16.38 -12.81 9.63
C GLN A 47 16.47 -12.28 8.20
N ARG A 48 17.68 -11.96 7.71
CA ARG A 48 17.92 -11.30 6.42
C ARG A 48 17.28 -12.05 5.26
N ALA A 49 17.46 -13.37 5.20
CA ALA A 49 16.92 -14.19 4.11
C ALA A 49 15.40 -14.08 3.99
N LYS A 50 14.68 -14.10 5.12
CA LYS A 50 13.21 -13.94 5.13
C LYS A 50 12.77 -12.52 4.86
N PHE A 51 13.55 -11.53 5.30
CA PHE A 51 13.32 -10.14 4.95
C PHE A 51 13.48 -9.88 3.44
N ASP A 52 14.50 -10.45 2.80
CA ASP A 52 14.75 -10.31 1.37
C ASP A 52 13.66 -11.01 0.53
N GLU A 53 13.15 -12.15 1.00
CA GLU A 53 12.00 -12.84 0.39
C GLU A 53 10.72 -11.97 0.45
N LEU A 54 10.48 -11.31 1.59
CA LEU A 54 9.39 -10.34 1.74
C LEU A 54 9.59 -9.13 0.81
N LYS A 55 10.82 -8.61 0.69
CA LYS A 55 11.17 -7.51 -0.22
C LYS A 55 10.89 -7.87 -1.68
N ALA A 56 11.38 -9.01 -2.14
CA ALA A 56 11.16 -9.48 -3.50
C ALA A 56 9.66 -9.70 -3.80
N THR A 57 8.91 -10.21 -2.82
CA THR A 57 7.46 -10.38 -2.94
C THR A 57 6.73 -9.04 -3.04
N SER A 58 7.14 -8.07 -2.23
CA SER A 58 6.67 -6.69 -2.29
C SER A 58 6.92 -6.04 -3.66
N ASP A 59 8.10 -6.26 -4.24
CA ASP A 59 8.45 -5.66 -5.54
C ASP A 59 7.60 -6.26 -6.66
N ARG A 60 7.38 -7.58 -6.66
CA ARG A 60 6.48 -8.25 -7.61
C ARG A 60 5.03 -7.77 -7.47
N ALA A 61 4.53 -7.65 -6.24
CA ALA A 61 3.18 -7.15 -5.96
C ALA A 61 3.01 -5.70 -6.44
N SER A 62 4.01 -4.85 -6.20
CA SER A 62 4.01 -3.45 -6.66
C SER A 62 4.01 -3.35 -8.19
N GLU A 63 4.78 -4.20 -8.88
CA GLU A 63 4.80 -4.24 -10.33
C GLU A 63 3.47 -4.74 -10.92
N ALA A 64 2.88 -5.80 -10.35
CA ALA A 64 1.57 -6.29 -10.78
C ALA A 64 0.48 -5.21 -10.70
N LEU A 65 0.51 -4.38 -9.65
CA LEU A 65 -0.40 -3.24 -9.50
C LEU A 65 -0.15 -2.13 -10.51
N ARG A 66 1.11 -1.90 -10.85
CA ARG A 66 1.49 -0.94 -11.89
C ARG A 66 0.99 -1.41 -13.26
N LEU A 67 1.05 -2.71 -13.54
CA LEU A 67 0.55 -3.30 -14.78
C LEU A 67 -0.99 -3.34 -14.85
N ALA A 68 -1.68 -3.43 -13.70
CA ALA A 68 -3.13 -3.33 -13.63
C ALA A 68 -3.67 -1.91 -13.89
N CYS A 69 -2.78 -0.93 -14.04
CA CYS A 69 -3.16 0.43 -14.38
C CYS A 69 -3.27 0.66 -15.88
N PRO A 70 -4.44 1.11 -16.37
CA PRO A 70 -4.59 1.47 -17.76
C PRO A 70 -3.77 2.73 -18.06
N THR A 71 -3.26 2.79 -19.29
CA THR A 71 -2.59 3.98 -19.82
C THR A 71 -3.57 5.14 -20.04
N ASP A 72 -4.85 4.83 -20.28
CA ASP A 72 -5.94 5.80 -20.41
C ASP A 72 -7.07 5.49 -19.42
N VAL A 73 -7.46 6.48 -18.62
CA VAL A 73 -8.60 6.38 -17.71
C VAL A 73 -9.90 6.55 -18.52
N PRO A 74 -10.86 5.61 -18.46
CA PRO A 74 -12.12 5.74 -19.18
C PRO A 74 -12.89 7.02 -18.83
N THR A 75 -13.41 7.72 -19.83
CA THR A 75 -14.23 8.94 -19.65
C THR A 75 -15.71 8.62 -19.39
N ALA A 76 -16.19 7.45 -19.82
CA ALA A 76 -17.53 6.96 -19.53
C ALA A 76 -17.65 6.52 -18.07
N ALA A 77 -18.78 6.82 -17.42
CA ALA A 77 -19.00 6.49 -16.01
C ALA A 77 -18.91 4.98 -15.74
N VAL A 78 -19.52 4.15 -16.61
CA VAL A 78 -19.46 2.68 -16.49
C VAL A 78 -18.03 2.16 -16.64
N GLY A 79 -17.27 2.68 -17.61
CA GLY A 79 -15.86 2.30 -17.79
C GLY A 79 -14.98 2.65 -16.59
N ARG A 80 -15.27 3.75 -15.86
CA ARG A 80 -14.57 4.08 -14.61
C ARG A 80 -14.86 3.08 -13.49
N MET A 81 -16.08 2.55 -13.41
CA MET A 81 -16.44 1.52 -12.42
C MET A 81 -15.71 0.21 -12.71
N GLU A 82 -15.70 -0.25 -13.96
CA GLU A 82 -14.95 -1.44 -14.37
C GLU A 82 -13.44 -1.30 -14.10
N PHE A 83 -12.90 -0.09 -14.29
CA PHE A 83 -11.51 0.20 -13.93
C PHE A 83 -11.28 0.07 -12.42
N MET A 84 -12.16 0.64 -11.59
CA MET A 84 -12.08 0.54 -10.14
C MET A 84 -12.13 -0.92 -9.67
N GLU A 85 -13.01 -1.74 -10.26
CA GLU A 85 -13.13 -3.17 -9.97
C GLU A 85 -11.83 -3.92 -10.28
N LYS A 86 -11.30 -3.78 -11.50
CA LYS A 86 -10.03 -4.43 -11.91
C LYS A 86 -8.87 -4.02 -11.01
N ARG A 87 -8.84 -2.73 -10.62
CA ARG A 87 -7.82 -2.22 -9.71
C ARG A 87 -7.93 -2.83 -8.31
N MET A 88 -9.14 -2.96 -7.77
CA MET A 88 -9.37 -3.59 -6.47
C MET A 88 -9.01 -5.08 -6.49
N GLU A 89 -9.32 -5.80 -7.57
CA GLU A 89 -8.91 -7.19 -7.73
C GLU A 89 -7.37 -7.33 -7.72
N ALA A 90 -6.66 -6.46 -8.45
CA ALA A 90 -5.20 -6.46 -8.44
C ALA A 90 -4.61 -6.19 -7.04
N MET A 91 -5.23 -5.28 -6.27
CA MET A 91 -4.84 -5.03 -4.87
C MET A 91 -5.08 -6.24 -3.98
N LEU A 92 -6.24 -6.91 -4.13
CA LEU A 92 -6.55 -8.12 -3.38
C LEU A 92 -5.54 -9.24 -3.66
N GLN A 93 -5.21 -9.47 -4.93
CA GLN A 93 -4.22 -10.50 -5.31
C GLN A 93 -2.84 -10.17 -4.73
N SER A 94 -2.44 -8.90 -4.78
CA SER A 94 -1.18 -8.44 -4.21
C SER A 94 -1.09 -8.67 -2.69
N ILE A 95 -2.19 -8.44 -1.94
CA ILE A 95 -2.26 -8.77 -0.51
C ILE A 95 -2.13 -10.27 -0.29
N LYS A 96 -2.84 -11.09 -1.08
CA LYS A 96 -2.78 -12.55 -1.00
C LYS A 96 -1.36 -13.09 -1.23
N THR A 97 -0.59 -12.46 -2.12
CA THR A 97 0.81 -12.81 -2.36
C THR A 97 1.72 -12.38 -1.21
N MET A 98 1.53 -11.17 -0.66
CA MET A 98 2.39 -10.65 0.40
C MET A 98 2.18 -11.29 1.76
N ARG A 99 0.92 -11.60 2.12
CA ARG A 99 0.57 -12.12 3.45
C ARG A 99 1.43 -13.31 3.90
N PRO A 100 1.59 -14.40 3.13
CA PRO A 100 2.41 -15.53 3.56
C PRO A 100 3.89 -15.19 3.74
N ALA A 101 4.45 -14.33 2.87
CA ALA A 101 5.84 -13.88 3.02
C ALA A 101 6.03 -13.02 4.28
N PHE A 102 5.05 -12.17 4.59
CA PHE A 102 5.06 -11.36 5.79
C PHE A 102 4.93 -12.21 7.05
N GLU A 103 4.00 -13.18 7.07
CA GLU A 103 3.85 -14.14 8.18
C GLU A 103 5.15 -14.93 8.42
N ALA A 104 5.79 -15.41 7.35
CA ALA A 104 7.06 -16.12 7.44
C ALA A 104 8.19 -15.25 8.01
N PHE A 105 8.27 -13.97 7.62
CA PHE A 105 9.23 -13.03 8.19
C PHE A 105 8.91 -12.72 9.66
N TYR A 106 7.64 -12.41 9.97
CA TYR A 106 7.18 -12.08 11.32
C TYR A 106 7.43 -13.22 12.31
N ALA A 107 7.32 -14.48 11.87
CA ALA A 107 7.64 -15.65 12.68
C ALA A 107 9.12 -15.72 13.12
N THR A 108 10.03 -15.06 12.39
CA THR A 108 11.47 -15.00 12.75
C THR A 108 11.82 -13.91 13.75
N LEU A 109 10.89 -13.00 14.05
CA LEU A 109 11.14 -11.83 14.87
C LEU A 109 11.16 -12.16 16.36
N SER A 110 12.01 -11.45 17.11
CA SER A 110 11.98 -11.47 18.57
C SER A 110 10.72 -10.75 19.09
N ASP A 111 10.37 -10.97 20.35
CA ASP A 111 9.21 -10.32 20.96
C ASP A 111 9.37 -8.80 21.02
N GLU A 112 10.58 -8.28 21.19
CA GLU A 112 10.86 -6.84 21.11
C GLU A 112 10.67 -6.29 19.70
N GLN A 113 11.07 -7.05 18.67
CA GLN A 113 10.85 -6.65 17.28
C GLN A 113 9.37 -6.69 16.92
N LYS A 114 8.64 -7.74 17.34
CA LYS A 114 7.18 -7.84 17.19
C LYS A 114 6.48 -6.69 17.89
N SER A 115 6.84 -6.39 19.14
CA SER A 115 6.31 -5.25 19.89
C SER A 115 6.47 -3.93 19.13
N ARG A 116 7.62 -3.67 18.48
CA ARG A 116 7.83 -2.47 17.67
C ARG A 116 6.92 -2.40 16.42
N LEU A 117 6.51 -3.54 15.88
CA LEU A 117 5.53 -3.61 14.78
C LEU A 117 4.08 -3.51 15.26
N ASP A 118 3.78 -4.21 16.34
CA ASP A 118 2.40 -4.40 16.82
C ASP A 118 1.92 -3.22 17.64
N THR A 119 2.84 -2.45 18.23
CA THR A 119 2.50 -1.23 18.96
C THR A 119 1.74 -0.30 18.02
N PRO A 120 0.46 0.02 18.31
CA PRO A 120 -0.22 1.11 17.65
C PRO A 120 0.52 2.37 18.10
N SER A 121 1.45 2.87 17.28
CA SER A 121 2.20 4.08 17.61
C SER A 121 1.23 5.15 18.10
N ASP A 122 1.57 5.85 19.19
CA ASP A 122 0.75 6.81 19.95
C ASP A 122 0.24 8.04 19.17
N ARG A 123 0.30 8.00 17.85
CA ARG A 123 -0.53 8.77 16.92
C ARG A 123 -0.71 7.88 15.71
N GLY A 124 -1.94 7.48 15.39
CA GLY A 124 -2.31 6.59 14.27
C GLY A 124 -1.77 6.99 12.90
N ARG A 125 -0.45 6.94 12.72
CA ARG A 125 0.35 7.32 11.56
C ARG A 125 1.18 6.14 11.09
N PHE A 126 1.70 5.29 11.97
CA PHE A 126 2.39 4.07 11.52
C PHE A 126 1.47 3.23 10.62
N TRP A 127 0.25 2.93 11.08
CA TRP A 127 -0.75 2.18 10.31
C TRP A 127 -1.37 2.95 9.12
N ARG A 128 -1.55 4.29 9.19
CA ARG A 128 -1.96 5.12 8.02
C ARG A 128 -0.85 5.31 6.98
N HIS A 129 0.39 5.07 7.37
CA HIS A 129 1.54 4.98 6.50
C HIS A 129 1.98 3.51 6.40
N LEU A 130 1.07 2.55 6.60
CA LEU A 130 1.22 1.12 6.31
C LEU A 130 0.05 0.56 5.49
N TRP A 131 -1.04 1.31 5.42
CA TRP A 131 -2.12 1.21 4.44
C TRP A 131 -2.26 2.57 3.76
#